data_AF-A0A0Z8CAE3-F1
#
_entry.id   AF-A0A0Z8CAE3-F1
#
_cell.length_a   1.000
_cell.length_b   1.000
_cell.length_c   1.000
_cell.angle_alpha   90.00
_cell.angle_beta   90.00
_cell.angle_gamma   90.00
#
_symmetry.space_group_name_H-M   'P 1'
#
loop_
_entity.id
_entity.type
_entity.pdbx_description
1 polymer ?
#
loop_
_entity_poly.entity_id
_entity_poly.type
_entity_poly.pdbx_seq_one_letter_code
_entity_poly.pdbx_strand_id
1 'polypeptide(L)'
;MTRLQDDFYEYVNGEWAKTAVIPDDKPRTGGFSDLADEIEKLMIDTTNAWLAGEDVPEDSVLQNFVAFHKQVADYETRDRLGAEPAQALIAEYKALNSFEEFTSKLAEYELAGKPNLMPFGVAPDFMDATTNVLWADSLGIILPDTTYYEEGHEKGAELLKIWRESQEALLPKFGFSNEEIKDLLDKRLELDAKIAKYVLSNEEGSEYAKLYHPYEWADFTALAPELPLDDFFTAILGQTPDKIIVPEERFWQAAKDIYSANNWELLKATLILKAAGAYTAFLSDEIRILAGAYSRALSGTPQAQNQEKAAYNLAQGYFNQALGLWYAGEKFSPEAKADVEAKVAKMIEVYKSRLETADWLAQETRDKAIVKLNVIKPYIGYPEALPERYYKKLVDPSKSLVENAIELNKIDIAHGWSKWNKPVDIKEWGMPAHMVNAYYNPQKNLIVFPAAILQAPFYSLEQSSSANYGGIGAVIAHEISHAFDSNGASFDEHGSLNNWWTEEDYAAFEARTQQVIDQFEGQDSYGAKINGKLTVSENIADLGGIAAALEAAKSEDDFSAEEFFTNFARIWRMKARPEYMQMLASVDVHAPGHLRTNIQLPNFDEFHETFGVQEGDGMWRAKEDRVIIW
;
A
#
# COMPACT_ATOMS: atom_id res chain seq x y z
N MET A 1 24.93 9.53 25.85
CA MET A 1 23.47 9.43 26.01
C MET A 1 22.91 10.68 25.39
N THR A 2 22.04 10.54 24.40
CA THR A 2 21.46 11.67 23.67
C THR A 2 20.53 12.44 24.60
N ARG A 3 20.56 13.77 24.58
CA ARG A 3 19.62 14.58 25.36
C ARG A 3 18.28 14.61 24.64
N LEU A 4 17.17 14.59 25.38
CA LEU A 4 15.82 14.68 24.80
C LEU A 4 15.60 15.99 24.02
N GLN A 5 16.31 17.06 24.40
CA GLN A 5 16.27 18.34 23.69
C GLN A 5 17.06 18.31 22.37
N ASP A 6 17.96 17.34 22.16
CA ASP A 6 18.78 17.27 20.94
C ASP A 6 18.20 16.30 19.90
N ASP A 7 17.68 15.17 20.36
CA ASP A 7 17.01 14.18 19.51
C ASP A 7 16.03 13.39 20.39
N PHE A 8 14.75 13.75 20.30
CA PHE A 8 13.71 13.17 21.15
C PHE A 8 13.44 11.71 20.81
N TYR A 9 13.40 11.37 19.53
CA TYR A 9 13.24 10.00 19.06
C TYR A 9 14.35 9.08 19.60
N GLU A 10 15.62 9.47 19.47
CA GLU A 10 16.75 8.67 19.97
C GLU A 10 16.78 8.62 21.51
N TYR A 11 16.33 9.67 22.19
CA TYR A 11 16.17 9.63 23.64
C TYR A 11 15.14 8.58 24.08
N VAL A 12 13.97 8.53 23.44
CA VAL A 12 12.89 7.58 23.77
C VAL A 12 13.23 6.16 23.31
N ASN A 13 13.81 6.01 22.12
CA ASN A 13 13.94 4.73 21.43
C ASN A 13 15.36 4.17 21.35
N GLY A 14 16.39 4.95 21.66
CA GLY A 14 17.80 4.58 21.43
C GLY A 14 18.25 3.36 22.23
N GLU A 15 17.82 3.22 23.48
CA GLU A 15 18.12 2.02 24.28
C GLU A 15 17.43 0.77 23.73
N TRP A 16 16.18 0.91 23.26
CA TRP A 16 15.49 -0.16 22.54
C TRP A 16 16.24 -0.51 21.24
N ALA A 17 16.64 0.47 20.43
CA ALA A 17 17.28 0.26 19.14
C ALA A 17 18.64 -0.47 19.25
N LYS A 18 19.38 -0.25 20.35
CA LYS A 18 20.64 -0.97 20.64
C LYS A 18 20.43 -2.47 20.83
N THR A 19 19.29 -2.87 21.38
CA THR A 19 18.98 -4.28 21.69
C THR A 19 18.04 -4.94 20.69
N ALA A 20 17.31 -4.14 19.90
CA ALA A 20 16.41 -4.62 18.86
C ALA A 20 17.16 -5.43 17.79
N VAL A 21 16.60 -6.58 17.43
CA VAL A 21 17.12 -7.49 16.41
C VAL A 21 16.17 -7.47 15.24
N ILE A 22 16.65 -7.09 14.06
CA ILE A 22 15.88 -7.23 12.81
C ILE A 22 15.89 -8.73 12.45
N PRO A 23 14.73 -9.41 12.36
CA PRO A 23 14.70 -10.79 11.92
C PRO A 23 15.36 -10.96 10.54
N ASP A 24 15.98 -12.11 10.30
CA ASP A 24 16.70 -12.38 9.04
C ASP A 24 15.77 -12.46 7.83
N ASP A 25 14.48 -12.71 8.04
CA ASP A 25 13.45 -12.72 7.01
C ASP A 25 12.71 -11.38 6.87
N LYS A 26 13.20 -10.30 7.51
CA LYS A 26 12.58 -8.97 7.51
C LYS A 26 13.56 -7.83 7.23
N PRO A 27 13.06 -6.71 6.68
CA PRO A 27 13.86 -5.51 6.49
C PRO A 27 13.86 -4.58 7.69
N ARG A 28 12.93 -4.75 8.65
CA ARG A 28 12.78 -3.88 9.83
C ARG A 28 12.16 -4.62 11.04
N THR A 29 12.26 -3.98 12.21
CA THR A 29 11.60 -4.30 13.49
C THR A 29 11.23 -2.99 14.20
N GLY A 30 10.29 -2.99 15.16
CA GLY A 30 9.79 -1.75 15.77
C GLY A 30 8.30 -1.74 16.04
N GLY A 31 7.74 -0.61 16.47
CA GLY A 31 6.37 -0.50 17.00
C GLY A 31 5.30 -1.22 16.18
N PHE A 32 5.17 -0.87 14.90
CA PHE A 32 4.25 -1.55 13.98
C PHE A 32 4.65 -3.00 13.68
N SER A 33 5.95 -3.28 13.55
CA SER A 33 6.45 -4.61 13.16
C SER A 33 6.27 -5.62 14.29
N ASP A 34 6.61 -5.25 15.53
CA ASP A 34 6.50 -6.11 16.70
C ASP A 34 5.04 -6.58 16.87
N LEU A 35 4.08 -5.67 16.66
CA LEU A 35 2.66 -6.00 16.73
C LEU A 35 2.21 -6.92 15.59
N ALA A 36 2.65 -6.63 14.37
CA ALA A 36 2.36 -7.48 13.21
C ALA A 36 2.97 -8.88 13.37
N ASP A 37 4.14 -8.97 13.99
CA ASP A 37 4.86 -10.21 14.26
C ASP A 37 4.15 -11.07 15.30
N GLU A 38 3.65 -10.44 16.37
CA GLU A 38 2.86 -11.11 17.40
C GLU A 38 1.56 -11.69 16.81
N ILE A 39 0.86 -10.91 15.98
CA ILE A 39 -0.36 -11.37 15.30
C ILE A 39 -0.04 -12.45 14.26
N GLU A 40 0.99 -12.28 13.45
CA GLU A 40 1.44 -13.30 12.49
C GLU A 40 1.71 -14.63 13.19
N LYS A 41 2.44 -14.58 14.32
CA LYS A 41 2.70 -15.77 15.13
C LYS A 41 1.42 -16.41 15.65
N LEU A 42 0.52 -15.61 16.24
CA LEU A 42 -0.78 -16.10 16.73
C LEU A 42 -1.58 -16.80 15.62
N MET A 43 -1.64 -16.19 14.44
CA MET A 43 -2.40 -16.73 13.32
C MET A 43 -1.75 -17.99 12.75
N ILE A 44 -0.42 -18.06 12.69
CA ILE A 44 0.30 -19.28 12.31
C ILE A 44 0.01 -20.40 13.33
N ASP A 45 0.19 -20.14 14.62
CA ASP A 45 -0.08 -21.13 15.68
C ASP A 45 -1.53 -21.65 15.60
N THR A 46 -2.49 -20.74 15.42
CA THR A 46 -3.92 -21.08 15.30
C THR A 46 -4.18 -21.94 14.07
N THR A 47 -3.70 -21.51 12.90
CA THR A 47 -4.00 -22.19 11.64
C THR A 47 -3.26 -23.53 11.52
N ASN A 48 -2.12 -23.70 12.21
CA ASN A 48 -1.46 -24.99 12.39
C ASN A 48 -2.30 -25.97 13.23
N ALA A 49 -2.93 -25.49 14.31
CA ALA A 49 -3.87 -26.30 15.07
C ALA A 49 -5.03 -26.78 14.18
N TRP A 50 -5.58 -25.89 13.34
CA TRP A 50 -6.61 -26.26 12.38
C TRP A 50 -6.13 -27.31 11.35
N LEU A 51 -4.89 -27.19 10.86
CA LEU A 51 -4.28 -28.19 9.98
C LEU A 51 -4.10 -29.55 10.67
N ALA A 52 -3.86 -29.55 11.98
CA ALA A 52 -3.78 -30.76 12.82
C ALA A 52 -5.17 -31.35 13.16
N GLY A 53 -6.26 -30.67 12.80
CA GLY A 53 -7.63 -31.09 13.11
C GLY A 53 -8.11 -30.64 14.50
N GLU A 54 -7.38 -29.74 15.15
CA GLU A 54 -7.72 -29.16 16.44
C GLU A 54 -8.48 -27.84 16.23
N ASP A 55 -9.61 -27.66 16.93
CA ASP A 55 -10.42 -26.44 16.91
C ASP A 55 -10.74 -25.89 15.50
N VAL A 56 -10.91 -26.79 14.52
CA VAL A 56 -11.21 -26.43 13.14
C VAL A 56 -12.54 -25.69 13.07
N PRO A 57 -12.60 -24.49 12.46
CA PRO A 57 -13.84 -23.73 12.38
C PRO A 57 -14.89 -24.44 11.52
N GLU A 58 -16.15 -24.36 11.95
CA GLU A 58 -17.32 -24.84 11.20
C GLU A 58 -17.72 -23.91 10.03
N ASP A 59 -17.16 -22.70 9.99
CA ASP A 59 -17.41 -21.74 8.92
C ASP A 59 -16.90 -22.26 7.56
N SER A 60 -17.79 -22.27 6.56
CA SER A 60 -17.48 -22.84 5.25
C SER A 60 -16.33 -22.14 4.50
N VAL A 61 -16.13 -20.83 4.70
CA VAL A 61 -15.03 -20.09 4.05
C VAL A 61 -13.71 -20.45 4.73
N LEU A 62 -13.70 -20.54 6.06
CA LEU A 62 -12.52 -20.97 6.81
C LEU A 62 -12.17 -22.45 6.56
N GLN A 63 -13.15 -23.33 6.33
CA GLN A 63 -12.88 -24.70 5.90
C GLN A 63 -12.18 -24.77 4.54
N ASN A 64 -12.56 -23.89 3.59
CA ASN A 64 -11.85 -23.75 2.33
C ASN A 64 -10.44 -23.18 2.53
N PHE A 65 -10.25 -22.20 3.41
CA PHE A 65 -8.91 -21.77 3.80
C PHE A 65 -8.06 -22.93 4.33
N VAL A 66 -8.57 -23.75 5.26
CA VAL A 66 -7.83 -24.90 5.81
C VAL A 66 -7.49 -25.92 4.72
N ALA A 67 -8.42 -26.21 3.80
CA ALA A 67 -8.19 -27.09 2.67
C ALA A 67 -7.08 -26.57 1.75
N PHE A 68 -7.09 -25.27 1.42
CA PHE A 68 -6.06 -24.65 0.60
C PHE A 68 -4.72 -24.59 1.33
N HIS A 69 -4.73 -24.19 2.61
CA HIS A 69 -3.54 -24.10 3.45
C HIS A 69 -2.84 -25.46 3.56
N LYS A 70 -3.60 -26.55 3.63
CA LYS A 70 -3.06 -27.92 3.59
C LYS A 70 -2.30 -28.21 2.29
N GLN A 71 -2.82 -27.79 1.13
CA GLN A 71 -2.13 -27.95 -0.15
C GLN A 71 -0.87 -27.07 -0.24
N VAL A 72 -0.94 -25.85 0.30
CA VAL A 72 0.18 -24.92 0.34
C VAL A 72 1.31 -25.44 1.26
N ALA A 73 0.96 -25.98 2.43
CA ALA A 73 1.91 -26.48 3.41
C ALA A 73 2.57 -27.82 3.03
N ASP A 74 2.06 -28.52 2.01
CA ASP A 74 2.63 -29.77 1.48
C ASP A 74 3.88 -29.50 0.61
N TYR A 75 4.96 -29.07 1.26
CA TYR A 75 6.25 -28.86 0.59
C TYR A 75 6.85 -30.14 0.02
N GLU A 76 6.53 -31.32 0.57
CA GLU A 76 6.98 -32.60 0.00
C GLU A 76 6.46 -32.77 -1.43
N THR A 77 5.15 -32.56 -1.63
CA THR A 77 4.55 -32.59 -2.98
C THR A 77 5.08 -31.46 -3.85
N ARG A 78 5.18 -30.24 -3.33
CA ARG A 78 5.66 -29.08 -4.10
C ARG A 78 7.10 -29.26 -4.58
N ASP A 79 7.98 -29.75 -3.71
CA ASP A 79 9.39 -30.00 -4.03
C ASP A 79 9.55 -31.14 -5.04
N ARG A 80 8.73 -32.19 -4.91
CA ARG A 80 8.70 -33.30 -5.88
C ARG A 80 8.24 -32.83 -7.28
N LEU A 81 7.26 -31.94 -7.36
CA LEU A 81 6.77 -31.40 -8.64
C LEU A 81 7.69 -30.32 -9.22
N GLY A 82 8.43 -29.59 -8.39
CA GLY A 82 9.35 -28.56 -8.84
C GLY A 82 8.64 -27.49 -9.69
N ALA A 83 9.12 -27.28 -10.91
CA ALA A 83 8.56 -26.32 -11.87
C ALA A 83 7.49 -26.91 -12.80
N GLU A 84 7.17 -28.20 -12.71
CA GLU A 84 6.25 -28.89 -13.63
C GLU A 84 4.91 -28.15 -13.81
N PRO A 85 4.24 -27.66 -12.74
CA PRO A 85 2.94 -26.97 -12.88
C PRO A 85 2.97 -25.70 -13.74
N ALA A 86 4.13 -25.06 -13.93
CA ALA A 86 4.26 -23.85 -14.75
C ALA A 86 4.57 -24.12 -16.22
N GLN A 87 4.96 -25.35 -16.58
CA GLN A 87 5.48 -25.68 -17.91
C GLN A 87 4.45 -25.48 -19.02
N ALA A 88 3.19 -25.82 -18.77
CA ALA A 88 2.12 -25.66 -19.75
C ALA A 88 1.92 -24.18 -20.14
N LEU A 89 1.92 -23.28 -19.14
CA LEU A 89 1.80 -21.84 -19.38
C LEU A 89 3.02 -21.31 -20.14
N ILE A 90 4.24 -21.68 -19.73
CA ILE A 90 5.46 -21.25 -20.42
C ILE A 90 5.47 -21.71 -21.88
N ALA A 91 5.09 -22.96 -22.14
CA ALA A 91 5.00 -23.51 -23.50
C ALA A 91 3.97 -22.76 -24.35
N GLU A 92 2.82 -22.40 -23.77
CA GLU A 92 1.78 -21.61 -24.43
C GLU A 92 2.34 -20.25 -24.92
N TYR A 93 3.04 -19.50 -24.06
CA TYR A 93 3.63 -18.21 -24.47
C TYR A 93 4.80 -18.34 -25.45
N LYS A 94 5.61 -19.40 -25.33
CA LYS A 94 6.67 -19.70 -26.31
C LYS A 94 6.09 -19.96 -27.70
N ALA A 95 4.92 -20.59 -27.78
CA ALA A 95 4.26 -20.97 -29.03
C ALA A 95 3.59 -19.80 -29.77
N LEU A 96 3.39 -18.63 -29.14
CA LEU A 96 2.81 -17.45 -29.79
C LEU A 96 3.75 -16.91 -30.87
N ASN A 97 3.31 -16.84 -32.12
CA ASN A 97 4.18 -16.54 -33.26
C ASN A 97 4.16 -15.06 -33.66
N SER A 98 3.12 -14.32 -33.29
CA SER A 98 2.97 -12.92 -33.65
C SER A 98 2.20 -12.13 -32.59
N PHE A 99 2.33 -10.80 -32.67
CA PHE A 99 1.52 -9.89 -31.87
C PHE A 99 0.02 -10.04 -32.17
N GLU A 100 -0.36 -10.29 -33.42
CA GLU A 100 -1.75 -10.57 -33.82
C GLU A 100 -2.29 -11.85 -33.15
N GLU A 101 -1.50 -12.93 -33.12
CA GLU A 101 -1.91 -14.17 -32.45
C GLU A 101 -2.13 -13.93 -30.95
N PHE A 102 -1.21 -13.20 -30.31
CA PHE A 102 -1.33 -12.84 -28.90
C PHE A 102 -2.55 -11.94 -28.63
N THR A 103 -2.72 -10.88 -29.40
CA THR A 103 -3.80 -9.90 -29.21
C THR A 103 -5.19 -10.52 -29.41
N SER A 104 -5.31 -11.52 -30.30
CA SER A 104 -6.55 -12.28 -30.50
C SER A 104 -7.00 -13.08 -29.26
N LYS A 105 -6.11 -13.29 -28.29
CA LYS A 105 -6.37 -14.06 -27.04
C LYS A 105 -6.47 -13.18 -25.79
N LEU A 106 -6.34 -11.86 -25.90
CA LEU A 106 -6.21 -10.98 -24.73
C LEU A 106 -7.35 -11.12 -23.72
N ALA A 107 -8.60 -11.17 -24.20
CA ALA A 107 -9.76 -11.30 -23.30
C ALA A 107 -9.80 -12.67 -22.61
N GLU A 108 -9.42 -13.74 -23.32
CA GLU A 108 -9.28 -15.07 -22.71
C GLU A 108 -8.21 -15.05 -21.62
N TYR A 109 -7.05 -14.44 -21.89
CA TYR A 109 -5.95 -14.35 -20.94
C TYR A 109 -6.32 -13.52 -19.72
N GLU A 110 -6.98 -12.38 -19.90
CA GLU A 110 -7.50 -11.54 -18.81
C GLU A 110 -8.46 -12.33 -17.91
N LEU A 111 -9.52 -12.91 -18.49
CA LEU A 111 -10.53 -13.66 -17.72
C LEU A 111 -9.96 -14.93 -17.07
N ALA A 112 -8.88 -15.49 -17.60
CA ALA A 112 -8.20 -16.65 -17.04
C ALA A 112 -7.09 -16.29 -16.03
N GLY A 113 -6.78 -15.00 -15.84
CA GLY A 113 -5.69 -14.55 -14.97
C GLY A 113 -4.29 -14.88 -15.50
N LYS A 114 -4.13 -14.99 -16.82
CA LYS A 114 -2.85 -15.24 -17.47
C LYS A 114 -2.15 -13.92 -17.82
N PRO A 115 -0.80 -13.89 -17.87
CA PRO A 115 -0.06 -12.68 -18.25
C PRO A 115 -0.50 -12.08 -19.60
N ASN A 116 -0.91 -10.81 -19.61
CA ASN A 116 -1.38 -10.16 -20.85
C ASN A 116 -0.83 -8.75 -21.08
N LEU A 117 -0.04 -8.20 -20.15
CA LEU A 117 0.48 -6.83 -20.24
C LEU A 117 -0.60 -5.77 -20.47
N MET A 118 -1.83 -5.98 -20.00
CA MET A 118 -2.91 -5.00 -20.08
C MET A 118 -3.13 -4.38 -18.70
N PRO A 119 -2.66 -3.14 -18.45
CA PRO A 119 -2.75 -2.49 -17.15
C PRO A 119 -4.09 -1.77 -16.96
N PHE A 120 -5.20 -2.52 -17.09
CA PHE A 120 -6.54 -1.98 -16.94
C PHE A 120 -7.16 -2.38 -15.60
N GLY A 121 -7.96 -1.48 -15.04
CA GLY A 121 -8.65 -1.71 -13.78
C GLY A 121 -9.99 -0.99 -13.70
N VAL A 122 -10.76 -1.34 -12.68
CA VAL A 122 -12.06 -0.72 -12.39
C VAL A 122 -11.99 -0.10 -11.00
N ALA A 123 -12.25 1.21 -10.92
CA ALA A 123 -12.25 1.97 -9.68
C ALA A 123 -13.29 3.10 -9.76
N PRO A 124 -13.69 3.71 -8.62
CA PRO A 124 -14.65 4.81 -8.62
C PRO A 124 -14.18 5.97 -9.50
N ASP A 125 -15.13 6.64 -10.16
CA ASP A 125 -14.85 7.85 -10.93
C ASP A 125 -14.52 9.01 -9.97
N PHE A 126 -13.47 9.79 -10.24
CA PHE A 126 -13.18 10.94 -9.39
C PHE A 126 -14.27 12.00 -9.51
N MET A 127 -14.93 12.16 -10.65
CA MET A 127 -16.01 13.16 -10.80
C MET A 127 -17.39 12.66 -10.33
N ASP A 128 -17.55 11.34 -10.16
CA ASP A 128 -18.74 10.69 -9.59
C ASP A 128 -18.30 9.48 -8.75
N ALA A 129 -17.97 9.74 -7.50
CA ALA A 129 -17.48 8.71 -6.59
C ALA A 129 -18.53 7.63 -6.24
N THR A 130 -19.75 7.73 -6.76
CA THR A 130 -20.79 6.71 -6.59
C THR A 130 -20.74 5.63 -7.67
N THR A 131 -20.04 5.85 -8.79
CA THR A 131 -20.00 4.92 -9.93
C THR A 131 -18.57 4.46 -10.21
N ASN A 132 -18.36 3.17 -10.49
CA ASN A 132 -17.07 2.68 -10.96
C ASN A 132 -16.93 2.81 -12.48
N VAL A 133 -15.75 3.26 -12.92
CA VAL A 133 -15.37 3.44 -14.32
C VAL A 133 -14.09 2.67 -14.64
N LEU A 134 -13.72 2.67 -15.92
CA LEU A 134 -12.50 2.04 -16.40
C LEU A 134 -11.30 2.97 -16.21
N TRP A 135 -10.17 2.41 -15.79
CA TRP A 135 -8.89 3.09 -15.60
C TRP A 135 -7.80 2.38 -16.39
N ALA A 136 -6.86 3.15 -16.94
CA ALA A 136 -5.68 2.65 -17.64
C ALA A 136 -4.39 3.16 -16.98
N ASP A 137 -3.64 2.25 -16.42
CA ASP A 137 -2.35 2.49 -15.79
C ASP A 137 -1.21 2.23 -16.80
N SER A 138 0.05 2.36 -16.39
CA SER A 138 1.22 2.03 -17.19
C SER A 138 1.70 0.60 -16.99
N LEU A 139 2.69 0.18 -17.77
CA LEU A 139 3.41 -1.07 -17.50
C LEU A 139 4.46 -0.85 -16.40
N GLY A 140 4.53 -1.79 -15.46
CA GLY A 140 5.55 -1.77 -14.41
C GLY A 140 6.99 -1.93 -14.92
N ILE A 141 7.88 -1.18 -14.27
CA ILE A 141 9.34 -1.15 -14.48
C ILE A 141 10.07 -2.06 -13.48
N ILE A 142 11.35 -2.35 -13.74
CA ILE A 142 12.19 -3.22 -12.89
C ILE A 142 12.65 -2.48 -11.64
N LEU A 143 13.15 -1.24 -11.80
CA LEU A 143 13.67 -0.47 -10.68
C LEU A 143 12.53 0.14 -9.85
N PRO A 144 12.77 0.45 -8.57
CA PRO A 144 11.70 0.93 -7.68
C PRO A 144 11.07 2.26 -8.12
N ASP A 145 11.82 3.10 -8.84
CA ASP A 145 11.35 4.40 -9.32
C ASP A 145 12.05 4.78 -10.64
N THR A 146 11.41 5.65 -11.44
CA THR A 146 11.97 6.16 -12.71
C THR A 146 13.26 6.96 -12.53
N THR A 147 13.46 7.63 -11.40
CA THR A 147 14.69 8.38 -11.07
C THR A 147 15.94 7.50 -11.06
N TYR A 148 15.80 6.18 -10.82
CA TYR A 148 16.93 5.25 -10.90
C TYR A 148 17.46 5.04 -12.33
N TYR A 149 16.70 5.43 -13.37
CA TYR A 149 17.09 5.34 -14.77
C TYR A 149 17.83 6.59 -15.26
N GLU A 150 17.95 7.64 -14.43
CA GLU A 150 18.69 8.85 -14.76
C GLU A 150 20.18 8.56 -14.95
N GLU A 151 20.81 9.30 -15.88
CA GLU A 151 22.23 9.14 -16.17
C GLU A 151 23.06 9.52 -14.92
N GLY A 152 23.86 8.57 -14.43
CA GLY A 152 24.72 8.77 -13.27
C GLY A 152 24.11 8.41 -11.92
N HIS A 153 22.88 7.87 -11.87
CA HIS A 153 22.28 7.40 -10.63
C HIS A 153 23.14 6.32 -9.95
N GLU A 154 23.47 6.48 -8.68
CA GLU A 154 24.48 5.67 -7.97
C GLU A 154 24.13 4.18 -7.90
N LYS A 155 22.83 3.85 -7.87
CA LYS A 155 22.32 2.49 -7.65
C LYS A 155 21.62 1.85 -8.84
N GLY A 156 21.30 2.60 -9.90
CA GLY A 156 20.44 2.12 -10.98
C GLY A 156 21.02 0.89 -11.69
N ALA A 157 22.26 1.01 -12.18
CA ALA A 157 22.96 -0.08 -12.86
C ALA A 157 23.24 -1.28 -11.95
N GLU A 158 23.53 -1.04 -10.67
CA GLU A 158 23.73 -2.10 -9.67
C GLU A 158 22.45 -2.93 -9.48
N LEU A 159 21.31 -2.26 -9.31
CA LEU A 159 20.03 -2.94 -9.11
C LEU A 159 19.54 -3.69 -10.35
N LEU A 160 19.73 -3.15 -11.57
CA LEU A 160 19.45 -3.88 -12.80
C LEU A 160 20.31 -5.14 -12.95
N LYS A 161 21.58 -5.06 -12.52
CA LYS A 161 22.49 -6.21 -12.49
C LYS A 161 22.00 -7.27 -11.49
N ILE A 162 21.61 -6.87 -10.27
CA ILE A 162 21.07 -7.78 -9.26
C ILE A 162 19.76 -8.43 -9.75
N TRP A 163 18.89 -7.66 -10.42
CA TRP A 163 17.68 -8.19 -11.05
C TRP A 163 18.04 -9.28 -12.06
N ARG A 164 18.98 -9.00 -12.98
CA ARG A 164 19.43 -9.98 -13.99
C ARG A 164 19.96 -11.25 -13.33
N GLU A 165 20.86 -11.11 -12.35
CA GLU A 165 21.45 -12.25 -11.63
C GLU A 165 20.37 -13.11 -10.95
N SER A 166 19.34 -12.47 -10.38
CA SER A 166 18.20 -13.20 -9.79
C SER A 166 17.43 -14.03 -10.82
N GLN A 167 17.23 -13.49 -12.03
CA GLN A 167 16.54 -14.21 -13.10
C GLN A 167 17.41 -15.32 -13.70
N GLU A 168 18.72 -15.08 -13.84
CA GLU A 168 19.69 -16.08 -14.31
C GLU A 168 19.80 -17.27 -13.34
N ALA A 169 19.56 -17.05 -12.04
CA ALA A 169 19.47 -18.12 -11.05
C ALA A 169 18.12 -18.87 -11.08
N LEU A 170 17.02 -18.16 -11.36
CA LEU A 170 15.66 -18.69 -11.32
C LEU A 170 15.30 -19.51 -12.58
N LEU A 171 15.52 -18.93 -13.77
CA LEU A 171 15.03 -19.49 -15.03
C LEU A 171 15.54 -20.90 -15.37
N PRO A 172 16.77 -21.31 -14.99
CA PRO A 172 17.20 -22.70 -15.20
C PRO A 172 16.29 -23.73 -14.52
N LYS A 173 15.58 -23.36 -13.44
CA LYS A 173 14.62 -24.25 -12.75
C LYS A 173 13.41 -24.59 -13.59
N PHE A 174 13.11 -23.78 -14.61
CA PHE A 174 12.04 -24.02 -15.56
C PHE A 174 12.54 -24.67 -16.87
N GLY A 175 13.82 -25.02 -16.97
CA GLY A 175 14.40 -25.68 -18.13
C GLY A 175 14.80 -24.76 -19.28
N PHE A 176 14.89 -23.44 -19.05
CA PHE A 176 15.46 -22.52 -20.02
C PHE A 176 16.98 -22.73 -20.14
N SER A 177 17.50 -22.75 -21.37
CA SER A 177 18.94 -22.76 -21.64
C SER A 177 19.57 -21.39 -21.36
N ASN A 178 20.89 -21.37 -21.13
CA ASN A 178 21.62 -20.11 -20.90
C ASN A 178 21.48 -19.10 -22.06
N GLU A 179 21.36 -19.59 -23.30
CA GLU A 179 21.16 -18.75 -24.48
C GLU A 179 19.75 -18.12 -24.48
N GLU A 180 18.71 -18.92 -24.22
CA GLU A 180 17.34 -18.41 -24.08
C GLU A 180 17.23 -17.40 -22.94
N ILE A 181 17.83 -17.68 -21.78
CA ILE A 181 17.85 -16.78 -20.63
C ILE A 181 18.47 -15.44 -21.03
N LYS A 182 19.64 -15.47 -21.66
CA LYS A 182 20.32 -14.26 -22.10
C LYS A 182 19.45 -13.42 -23.03
N ASP A 183 18.87 -14.03 -24.06
CA ASP A 183 18.01 -13.35 -25.04
C ASP A 183 16.77 -12.74 -24.38
N LEU A 184 16.07 -13.49 -23.52
CA LEU A 184 14.88 -13.01 -22.82
C LEU A 184 15.19 -11.81 -21.90
N LEU A 185 16.29 -11.88 -21.15
CA LEU A 185 16.67 -10.82 -20.22
C LEU A 185 17.18 -9.56 -20.93
N ASP A 186 17.92 -9.71 -22.04
CA ASP A 186 18.34 -8.57 -22.87
C ASP A 186 17.10 -7.83 -23.41
N LYS A 187 16.14 -8.57 -23.99
CA LYS A 187 14.89 -8.00 -24.52
C LYS A 187 14.01 -7.38 -23.42
N ARG A 188 13.94 -7.98 -22.24
CA ARG A 188 13.20 -7.41 -21.11
C ARG A 188 13.83 -6.11 -20.63
N LEU A 189 15.15 -6.02 -20.53
CA LEU A 189 15.84 -4.78 -20.14
C LEU A 189 15.68 -3.69 -21.22
N GLU A 190 15.67 -4.05 -22.49
CA GLU A 190 15.40 -3.12 -23.58
C GLU A 190 13.97 -2.54 -23.48
N LEU A 191 12.97 -3.39 -23.27
CA LEU A 191 11.59 -2.94 -23.08
C LEU A 191 11.45 -2.07 -21.83
N ASP A 192 12.07 -2.50 -20.73
CA ASP A 192 12.05 -1.80 -19.45
C ASP A 192 12.61 -0.38 -19.57
N ALA A 193 13.80 -0.22 -20.17
CA ALA A 193 14.40 1.10 -20.41
C ALA A 193 13.59 1.96 -21.40
N LYS A 194 12.81 1.33 -22.29
CA LYS A 194 11.90 2.04 -23.19
C LYS A 194 10.67 2.57 -22.45
N ILE A 195 10.08 1.77 -21.58
CA ILE A 195 8.87 2.12 -20.81
C ILE A 195 9.19 3.15 -19.72
N ALA A 196 10.33 3.01 -19.03
CA ALA A 196 10.73 3.88 -17.91
C ALA A 196 10.82 5.38 -18.28
N LYS A 197 10.89 5.72 -19.58
CA LYS A 197 10.88 7.11 -20.07
C LYS A 197 9.50 7.78 -20.01
N TYR A 198 8.45 6.99 -19.84
CA TYR A 198 7.07 7.46 -19.95
C TYR A 198 6.24 7.22 -18.69
N VAL A 199 6.67 6.31 -17.81
CA VAL A 199 6.03 6.07 -16.51
C VAL A 199 6.23 7.28 -15.60
N LEU A 200 5.26 7.57 -14.73
CA LEU A 200 5.40 8.58 -13.68
C LEU A 200 6.47 8.17 -12.65
N SER A 201 7.22 9.13 -12.11
CA SER A 201 7.94 8.89 -10.84
C SER A 201 6.94 8.72 -9.70
N ASN A 202 7.35 8.13 -8.58
CA ASN A 202 6.53 8.04 -7.38
C ASN A 202 6.17 9.44 -6.84
N GLU A 203 7.02 10.45 -7.04
CA GLU A 203 6.70 11.85 -6.69
C GLU A 203 5.59 12.40 -7.59
N GLU A 204 5.64 12.18 -8.91
CA GLU A 204 4.57 12.60 -9.82
C GLU A 204 3.28 11.83 -9.55
N GLY A 205 3.39 10.53 -9.26
CA GLY A 205 2.28 9.63 -8.93
C GLY A 205 1.60 9.95 -7.59
N SER A 206 2.31 10.55 -6.64
CA SER A 206 1.73 10.90 -5.33
C SER A 206 0.76 12.08 -5.40
N GLU A 207 0.81 12.91 -6.45
CA GLU A 207 -0.16 13.99 -6.72
C GLU A 207 -1.41 13.48 -7.45
N TYR A 208 -1.95 12.34 -7.01
CA TYR A 208 -2.97 11.56 -7.76
C TYR A 208 -4.25 12.33 -8.08
N ALA A 209 -4.62 13.34 -7.29
CA ALA A 209 -5.78 14.19 -7.58
C ALA A 209 -5.63 14.95 -8.92
N LYS A 210 -4.40 15.23 -9.35
CA LYS A 210 -4.08 15.90 -10.61
C LYS A 210 -4.06 14.95 -11.81
N LEU A 211 -4.03 13.63 -11.58
CA LEU A 211 -3.87 12.61 -12.60
C LEU A 211 -5.21 12.09 -13.16
N TYR A 212 -6.31 12.82 -12.93
CA TYR A 212 -7.61 12.48 -13.50
C TYR A 212 -7.70 12.99 -14.95
N HIS A 213 -7.30 12.16 -15.90
CA HIS A 213 -7.35 12.48 -17.34
C HIS A 213 -8.38 11.59 -18.06
N PRO A 214 -9.65 12.05 -18.20
CA PRO A 214 -10.67 11.30 -18.91
C PRO A 214 -10.46 11.37 -20.43
N TYR A 215 -10.57 10.23 -21.09
CA TYR A 215 -10.58 10.10 -22.54
C TYR A 215 -11.93 9.56 -23.01
N GLU A 216 -12.45 10.14 -24.09
CA GLU A 216 -13.48 9.48 -24.90
C GLU A 216 -12.89 8.18 -25.47
N TRP A 217 -13.68 7.11 -25.50
CA TRP A 217 -13.20 5.78 -25.86
C TRP A 217 -12.51 5.72 -27.24
N ALA A 218 -13.06 6.42 -28.22
CA ALA A 218 -12.49 6.48 -29.57
C ALA A 218 -11.11 7.15 -29.61
N ASP A 219 -10.88 8.18 -28.79
CA ASP A 219 -9.59 8.88 -28.71
C ASP A 219 -8.55 8.01 -27.99
N PHE A 220 -8.96 7.30 -26.94
CA PHE A 220 -8.09 6.37 -26.23
C PHE A 220 -7.62 5.22 -27.12
N THR A 221 -8.55 4.56 -27.83
CA THR A 221 -8.21 3.42 -28.70
C THR A 221 -7.29 3.82 -29.85
N ALA A 222 -7.37 5.07 -30.32
CA ALA A 222 -6.46 5.62 -31.32
C ALA A 222 -4.99 5.72 -30.85
N LEU A 223 -4.73 5.73 -29.53
CA LEU A 223 -3.37 5.75 -28.97
C LEU A 223 -2.62 4.42 -29.14
N ALA A 224 -3.35 3.30 -29.24
CA ALA A 224 -2.81 1.96 -29.37
C ALA A 224 -3.49 1.17 -30.50
N PRO A 225 -3.33 1.58 -31.77
CA PRO A 225 -4.17 1.13 -32.89
C PRO A 225 -4.00 -0.34 -33.27
N GLU A 226 -2.93 -1.00 -32.84
CA GLU A 226 -2.71 -2.44 -33.07
C GLU A 226 -3.28 -3.32 -31.94
N LEU A 227 -3.82 -2.73 -30.86
CA LEU A 227 -4.55 -3.48 -29.83
C LEU A 227 -6.04 -3.55 -30.22
N PRO A 228 -6.67 -4.75 -30.18
CA PRO A 228 -8.09 -4.90 -30.45
C PRO A 228 -8.91 -4.56 -29.19
N LEU A 229 -8.80 -3.32 -28.72
CA LEU A 229 -9.40 -2.88 -27.44
C LEU A 229 -10.93 -2.98 -27.45
N ASP A 230 -11.58 -2.71 -28.58
CA ASP A 230 -13.03 -2.86 -28.73
C ASP A 230 -13.47 -4.32 -28.50
N ASP A 231 -12.79 -5.27 -29.14
CA ASP A 231 -13.08 -6.70 -29.00
C ASP A 231 -12.73 -7.19 -27.59
N PHE A 232 -11.60 -6.74 -27.05
CA PHE A 232 -11.15 -7.06 -25.70
C PHE A 232 -12.20 -6.68 -24.65
N PHE A 233 -12.64 -5.43 -24.66
CA PHE A 233 -13.63 -4.96 -23.69
C PHE A 233 -15.04 -5.43 -24.00
N THR A 234 -15.41 -5.65 -25.26
CA THR A 234 -16.71 -6.28 -25.58
C THR A 234 -16.77 -7.71 -25.02
N ALA A 235 -15.68 -8.47 -25.06
CA ALA A 235 -15.63 -9.81 -24.50
C ALA A 235 -15.70 -9.83 -22.96
N ILE A 236 -15.11 -8.84 -22.29
CA ILE A 236 -15.04 -8.77 -20.81
C ILE A 236 -16.30 -8.11 -20.22
N LEU A 237 -16.71 -6.97 -20.80
CA LEU A 237 -17.76 -6.10 -20.29
C LEU A 237 -19.11 -6.30 -21.01
N GLY A 238 -19.13 -7.01 -22.14
CA GLY A 238 -20.31 -7.21 -22.98
C GLY A 238 -20.60 -6.06 -23.96
N GLN A 239 -19.83 -4.97 -23.89
CA GLN A 239 -19.93 -3.80 -24.76
C GLN A 239 -18.61 -3.00 -24.73
N THR A 240 -18.44 -2.09 -25.69
CA THR A 240 -17.38 -1.08 -25.62
C THR A 240 -17.71 -0.04 -24.54
N PRO A 241 -16.71 0.46 -23.79
CA PRO A 241 -16.88 1.61 -22.92
C PRO A 241 -17.15 2.89 -23.71
N ASP A 242 -17.72 3.90 -23.04
CA ASP A 242 -17.85 5.25 -23.60
C ASP A 242 -16.62 6.12 -23.25
N LYS A 243 -16.01 5.86 -22.08
CA LYS A 243 -14.85 6.60 -21.56
C LYS A 243 -13.90 5.73 -20.75
N ILE A 244 -12.70 6.25 -20.54
CA ILE A 244 -11.67 5.68 -19.68
C ILE A 244 -10.85 6.78 -19.01
N ILE A 245 -10.36 6.55 -17.79
CA ILE A 245 -9.49 7.49 -17.08
C ILE A 245 -8.03 7.03 -17.21
N VAL A 246 -7.13 7.95 -17.52
CA VAL A 246 -5.73 7.65 -17.88
C VAL A 246 -4.74 8.46 -17.02
N PRO A 247 -4.39 8.01 -15.80
CA PRO A 247 -3.36 8.68 -15.00
C PRO A 247 -2.01 8.77 -15.69
N GLU A 248 -1.66 7.72 -16.44
CA GLU A 248 -0.37 7.54 -17.10
C GLU A 248 -0.40 8.01 -18.56
N GLU A 249 -0.82 9.26 -18.80
CA GLU A 249 -0.99 9.81 -20.16
C GLU A 249 0.29 9.70 -21.00
N ARG A 250 1.46 9.97 -20.41
CA ARG A 250 2.75 9.89 -21.10
C ARG A 250 3.00 8.49 -21.67
N PHE A 251 2.69 7.45 -20.90
CA PHE A 251 2.80 6.05 -21.33
C PHE A 251 1.82 5.74 -22.47
N TRP A 252 0.54 6.13 -22.31
CA TRP A 252 -0.47 5.83 -23.31
C TRP A 252 -0.28 6.60 -24.62
N GLN A 253 0.22 7.83 -24.58
CA GLN A 253 0.61 8.57 -25.78
C GLN A 253 1.76 7.90 -26.56
N ALA A 254 2.60 7.11 -25.89
CA ALA A 254 3.65 6.28 -26.49
C ALA A 254 3.18 4.84 -26.80
N ALA A 255 1.92 4.47 -26.51
CA ALA A 255 1.45 3.09 -26.55
C ALA A 255 1.60 2.42 -27.93
N LYS A 256 1.34 3.13 -29.04
CA LYS A 256 1.57 2.60 -30.40
C LYS A 256 3.00 2.11 -30.63
N ASP A 257 3.97 2.74 -29.98
CA ASP A 257 5.39 2.42 -30.11
C ASP A 257 5.81 1.31 -29.13
N ILE A 258 4.92 0.86 -28.25
CA ILE A 258 5.12 -0.22 -27.28
C ILE A 258 4.30 -1.46 -27.70
N TYR A 259 2.98 -1.30 -27.84
CA TYR A 259 2.02 -2.30 -28.29
C TYR A 259 1.92 -2.34 -29.80
N SER A 260 2.93 -2.93 -30.44
CA SER A 260 2.94 -3.15 -31.89
C SER A 260 3.69 -4.41 -32.29
N ALA A 261 3.40 -4.89 -33.49
CA ALA A 261 4.09 -6.02 -34.12
C ALA A 261 5.60 -5.82 -34.18
N ASN A 262 6.07 -4.57 -34.35
CA ASN A 262 7.49 -4.24 -34.37
C ASN A 262 8.20 -4.49 -33.02
N ASN A 263 7.49 -4.41 -31.90
CA ASN A 263 8.03 -4.69 -30.57
C ASN A 263 7.63 -6.07 -30.05
N TRP A 264 7.04 -6.91 -30.89
CA TRP A 264 6.51 -8.21 -30.46
C TRP A 264 7.54 -9.04 -29.73
N GLU A 265 8.79 -9.10 -30.21
CA GLU A 265 9.85 -9.87 -29.55
C GLU A 265 10.14 -9.40 -28.12
N LEU A 266 10.06 -8.09 -27.87
CA LEU A 266 10.26 -7.51 -26.53
C LEU A 266 9.09 -7.84 -25.60
N LEU A 267 7.86 -7.71 -26.11
CA LEU A 267 6.63 -8.04 -25.38
C LEU A 267 6.57 -9.54 -25.08
N LYS A 268 6.86 -10.39 -26.08
CA LYS A 268 6.88 -11.85 -25.96
C LYS A 268 7.91 -12.31 -24.93
N ALA A 269 9.12 -11.75 -24.94
CA ALA A 269 10.13 -12.05 -23.93
C ALA A 269 9.61 -11.75 -22.52
N THR A 270 8.99 -10.58 -22.33
CA THR A 270 8.38 -10.20 -21.05
C THR A 270 7.23 -11.13 -20.66
N LEU A 271 6.36 -11.52 -21.60
CA LEU A 271 5.25 -12.44 -21.34
C LEU A 271 5.74 -13.83 -20.93
N ILE A 272 6.80 -14.34 -21.56
CA ILE A 272 7.44 -15.62 -21.18
C ILE A 272 8.01 -15.55 -19.77
N LEU A 273 8.70 -14.45 -19.41
CA LEU A 273 9.21 -14.25 -18.05
C LEU A 273 8.07 -14.14 -17.03
N LYS A 274 6.99 -13.42 -17.35
CA LYS A 274 5.80 -13.35 -16.50
C LYS A 274 5.12 -14.72 -16.36
N ALA A 275 5.09 -15.54 -17.42
CA ALA A 275 4.56 -16.91 -17.36
C ALA A 275 5.40 -17.80 -16.44
N ALA A 276 6.73 -17.69 -16.49
CA ALA A 276 7.62 -18.41 -15.56
C ALA A 276 7.44 -17.91 -14.12
N GLY A 277 7.24 -16.61 -13.92
CA GLY A 277 7.01 -15.99 -12.61
C GLY A 277 5.65 -16.27 -11.98
N ALA A 278 4.61 -16.50 -12.81
CA ALA A 278 3.19 -16.47 -12.43
C ALA A 278 2.83 -17.35 -11.23
N TYR A 279 3.47 -18.52 -11.12
CA TYR A 279 3.13 -19.51 -10.09
C TYR A 279 4.25 -19.75 -9.07
N THR A 280 5.35 -19.00 -9.13
CA THR A 280 6.56 -19.24 -8.31
C THR A 280 6.31 -19.43 -6.82
N ALA A 281 5.36 -18.70 -6.23
CA ALA A 281 4.99 -18.86 -4.82
C ALA A 281 4.37 -20.24 -4.48
N PHE A 282 3.74 -20.90 -5.45
CA PHE A 282 3.04 -22.19 -5.33
C PHE A 282 3.91 -23.40 -5.71
N LEU A 283 5.13 -23.18 -6.22
CA LEU A 283 6.04 -24.24 -6.67
C LEU A 283 6.93 -24.73 -5.50
N SER A 284 8.04 -25.42 -5.80
CA SER A 284 9.00 -25.88 -4.79
C SER A 284 9.57 -24.76 -3.93
N ASP A 285 10.10 -25.13 -2.77
CA ASP A 285 10.73 -24.22 -1.82
C ASP A 285 11.89 -23.43 -2.47
N GLU A 286 12.73 -24.14 -3.24
CA GLU A 286 13.85 -23.54 -3.95
C GLU A 286 13.38 -22.45 -4.94
N ILE A 287 12.31 -22.73 -5.70
CA ILE A 287 11.79 -21.78 -6.70
C ILE A 287 11.20 -20.54 -6.02
N ARG A 288 10.40 -20.68 -4.95
CA ARG A 288 9.86 -19.51 -4.24
C ARG A 288 10.98 -18.63 -3.66
N ILE A 289 12.06 -19.25 -3.16
CA ILE A 289 13.19 -18.54 -2.56
C ILE A 289 13.94 -17.76 -3.64
N LEU A 290 14.24 -18.39 -4.77
CA LEU A 290 14.91 -17.74 -5.90
C LEU A 290 14.06 -16.61 -6.49
N ALA A 291 12.75 -16.81 -6.64
CA ALA A 291 11.84 -15.80 -7.17
C ALA A 291 11.80 -14.52 -6.30
N GLY A 292 11.91 -14.65 -4.98
CA GLY A 292 11.95 -13.50 -4.07
C GLY A 292 13.33 -12.83 -3.93
N ALA A 293 14.38 -13.30 -4.61
CA ALA A 293 15.75 -12.84 -4.37
C ALA A 293 15.96 -11.36 -4.68
N TYR A 294 15.38 -10.84 -5.76
CA TYR A 294 15.50 -9.43 -6.11
C TYR A 294 14.86 -8.50 -5.06
N SER A 295 13.62 -8.80 -4.65
CA SER A 295 12.91 -8.04 -3.59
C SER A 295 13.66 -8.09 -2.25
N ARG A 296 14.23 -9.26 -1.91
CA ARG A 296 15.09 -9.38 -0.74
C ARG A 296 16.35 -8.53 -0.83
N ALA A 297 17.01 -8.49 -1.99
CA ALA A 297 18.17 -7.64 -2.19
C ALA A 297 17.84 -6.13 -2.08
N LEU A 298 16.74 -5.69 -2.69
CA LEU A 298 16.25 -4.30 -2.58
C LEU A 298 16.02 -3.87 -1.13
N SER A 299 15.51 -4.80 -0.31
CA SER A 299 15.18 -4.54 1.10
C SER A 299 16.29 -4.91 2.08
N GLY A 300 17.45 -5.38 1.60
CA GLY A 300 18.54 -5.91 2.43
C GLY A 300 18.19 -7.17 3.22
N THR A 301 17.07 -7.83 2.94
CA THR A 301 16.56 -8.99 3.69
C THR A 301 17.38 -10.25 3.38
N PRO A 302 18.17 -10.79 4.32
CA PRO A 302 19.14 -11.84 4.01
C PRO A 302 18.52 -13.22 3.75
N GLN A 303 17.36 -13.53 4.34
CA GLN A 303 16.73 -14.84 4.23
C GLN A 303 15.29 -14.73 3.74
N ALA A 304 14.82 -15.77 3.05
CA ALA A 304 13.39 -15.91 2.80
C ALA A 304 12.68 -16.32 4.10
N GLN A 305 11.38 -16.04 4.16
CA GLN A 305 10.51 -16.60 5.20
C GLN A 305 10.66 -18.14 5.24
N ASN A 306 10.58 -18.72 6.44
CA ASN A 306 10.54 -20.16 6.59
C ASN A 306 9.27 -20.74 5.92
N GLN A 307 9.24 -22.07 5.73
CA GLN A 307 8.17 -22.75 5.00
C GLN A 307 6.78 -22.51 5.61
N GLU A 308 6.67 -22.60 6.93
CA GLU A 308 5.43 -22.43 7.69
C GLU A 308 4.84 -21.04 7.50
N LYS A 309 5.64 -20.00 7.74
CA LYS A 309 5.23 -18.61 7.55
C LYS A 309 4.90 -18.29 6.10
N ALA A 310 5.70 -18.78 5.15
CA ALA A 310 5.43 -18.62 3.73
C ALA A 310 4.11 -19.32 3.32
N ALA A 311 3.81 -20.49 3.90
CA ALA A 311 2.59 -21.23 3.64
C ALA A 311 1.36 -20.50 4.17
N TYR A 312 1.41 -20.02 5.41
CA TYR A 312 0.34 -19.21 5.98
C TYR A 312 0.10 -17.95 5.15
N ASN A 313 1.16 -17.18 4.83
CA ASN A 313 1.06 -15.93 4.07
C ASN A 313 0.47 -16.13 2.67
N LEU A 314 0.83 -17.22 1.99
CA LEU A 314 0.27 -17.56 0.69
C LEU A 314 -1.19 -18.00 0.78
N ALA A 315 -1.53 -18.83 1.77
CA ALA A 315 -2.90 -19.34 1.94
C ALA A 315 -3.87 -18.22 2.34
N GLN A 316 -3.46 -17.31 3.24
CA GLN A 316 -4.32 -16.21 3.68
C GLN A 316 -4.67 -15.23 2.55
N GLY A 317 -3.86 -15.13 1.48
CA GLY A 317 -4.08 -14.16 0.39
C GLY A 317 -5.51 -14.20 -0.19
N TYR A 318 -6.09 -15.40 -0.33
CA TYR A 318 -7.46 -15.56 -0.84
C TYR A 318 -8.56 -15.42 0.22
N PHE A 319 -8.21 -15.56 1.50
CA PHE A 319 -9.13 -15.73 2.62
C PHE A 319 -8.90 -14.73 3.78
N ASN A 320 -8.10 -13.69 3.55
CA ASN A 320 -7.64 -12.76 4.60
C ASN A 320 -8.77 -12.08 5.38
N GLN A 321 -9.85 -11.64 4.72
CA GLN A 321 -10.99 -11.02 5.39
C GLN A 321 -11.71 -12.02 6.30
N ALA A 322 -11.82 -13.30 5.91
CA ALA A 322 -12.42 -14.33 6.74
C ALA A 322 -11.57 -14.62 7.98
N LEU A 323 -10.25 -14.72 7.82
CA LEU A 323 -9.30 -14.84 8.93
C LEU A 323 -9.32 -13.62 9.85
N GLY A 324 -9.44 -12.42 9.27
CA GLY A 324 -9.57 -11.17 10.02
C GLY A 324 -10.84 -11.14 10.86
N LEU A 325 -11.99 -11.51 10.29
CA LEU A 325 -13.24 -11.62 11.05
C LEU A 325 -13.14 -12.61 12.20
N TRP A 326 -12.53 -13.76 11.97
CA TRP A 326 -12.26 -14.73 13.02
C TRP A 326 -11.37 -14.12 14.11
N TYR A 327 -10.24 -13.51 13.74
CA TYR A 327 -9.32 -12.86 14.69
C TYR A 327 -10.04 -11.80 15.54
N ALA A 328 -10.85 -10.94 14.91
CA ALA A 328 -11.57 -9.90 15.62
C ALA A 328 -12.59 -10.46 16.60
N GLY A 329 -13.32 -11.52 16.23
CA GLY A 329 -14.24 -12.23 17.13
C GLY A 329 -13.55 -12.82 18.37
N GLU A 330 -12.28 -13.23 18.23
CA GLU A 330 -11.51 -13.84 19.31
C GLU A 330 -10.71 -12.82 20.15
N LYS A 331 -10.26 -11.72 19.55
CA LYS A 331 -9.25 -10.82 20.14
C LYS A 331 -9.71 -9.39 20.37
N PHE A 332 -10.83 -8.95 19.80
CA PHE A 332 -11.28 -7.57 19.89
C PHE A 332 -12.58 -7.42 20.66
N SER A 333 -12.53 -6.74 21.82
CA SER A 333 -13.68 -6.64 22.71
C SER A 333 -14.68 -5.57 22.24
N PRO A 334 -16.00 -5.76 22.49
CA PRO A 334 -17.00 -4.71 22.25
C PRO A 334 -16.73 -3.41 23.03
N GLU A 335 -16.10 -3.51 24.20
CA GLU A 335 -15.71 -2.36 25.03
C GLU A 335 -14.62 -1.52 24.34
N ALA A 336 -13.57 -2.17 23.82
CA ALA A 336 -12.52 -1.50 23.06
C ALA A 336 -13.10 -0.84 21.79
N LYS A 337 -14.02 -1.52 21.09
CA LYS A 337 -14.72 -0.94 19.94
C LYS A 337 -15.45 0.36 20.31
N ALA A 338 -16.24 0.33 21.39
CA ALA A 338 -17.02 1.49 21.83
C ALA A 338 -16.13 2.67 22.28
N ASP A 339 -15.03 2.41 23.00
CA ASP A 339 -14.10 3.45 23.42
C ASP A 339 -13.36 4.06 22.21
N VAL A 340 -12.91 3.26 21.25
CA VAL A 340 -12.30 3.78 20.02
C VAL A 340 -13.29 4.59 19.19
N GLU A 341 -14.54 4.12 19.03
CA GLU A 341 -15.61 4.89 18.37
C GLU A 341 -15.84 6.25 19.03
N ALA A 342 -15.82 6.31 20.37
CA ALA A 342 -15.91 7.56 21.11
C ALA A 342 -14.71 8.49 20.86
N LYS A 343 -13.48 7.95 20.80
CA LYS A 343 -12.27 8.72 20.46
C LYS A 343 -12.33 9.28 19.04
N VAL A 344 -12.83 8.51 18.07
CA VAL A 344 -13.04 9.01 16.70
C VAL A 344 -14.04 10.16 16.68
N ALA A 345 -15.19 10.00 17.32
CA ALA A 345 -16.19 11.07 17.41
C ALA A 345 -15.61 12.34 18.05
N LYS A 346 -14.82 12.18 19.13
CA LYS A 346 -14.12 13.28 19.78
C LYS A 346 -13.12 13.96 18.84
N MET A 347 -12.34 13.21 18.04
CA MET A 347 -11.38 13.79 17.09
C MET A 347 -12.08 14.61 16.01
N ILE A 348 -13.20 14.11 15.49
CA ILE A 348 -14.01 14.84 14.50
C ILE A 348 -14.47 16.19 15.07
N GLU A 349 -14.96 16.21 16.32
CA GLU A 349 -15.37 17.47 16.97
C GLU A 349 -14.20 18.42 17.22
N VAL A 350 -13.01 17.91 17.58
CA VAL A 350 -11.81 18.74 17.70
C VAL A 350 -11.45 19.38 16.36
N TYR A 351 -11.46 18.62 15.26
CA TYR A 351 -11.21 19.18 13.92
C TYR A 351 -12.19 20.27 13.55
N LYS A 352 -13.50 20.06 13.82
CA LYS A 352 -14.52 21.09 13.57
C LYS A 352 -14.20 22.37 14.33
N SER A 353 -13.94 22.26 15.63
CA SER A 353 -13.60 23.41 16.47
C SER A 353 -12.36 24.15 15.96
N ARG A 354 -11.32 23.42 15.51
CA ARG A 354 -10.10 24.03 15.00
C ARG A 354 -10.37 24.78 13.69
N LEU A 355 -11.02 24.13 12.73
CA LEU A 355 -11.39 24.72 11.44
C LEU A 355 -12.34 25.92 11.57
N GLU A 356 -13.28 25.91 12.52
CA GLU A 356 -14.15 27.06 12.80
C GLU A 356 -13.36 28.32 13.19
N THR A 357 -12.18 28.13 13.79
CA THR A 357 -11.32 29.21 14.30
C THR A 357 -10.10 29.52 13.44
N ALA A 358 -9.85 28.74 12.38
CA ALA A 358 -8.69 28.88 11.50
C ALA A 358 -8.69 30.24 10.77
N ASP A 359 -7.88 31.19 11.26
CA ASP A 359 -7.87 32.60 10.87
C ASP A 359 -7.49 32.89 9.41
N TRP A 360 -6.94 31.89 8.71
CA TRP A 360 -6.51 31.97 7.32
C TRP A 360 -7.54 31.43 6.33
N LEU A 361 -8.63 30.80 6.79
CA LEU A 361 -9.73 30.31 5.95
C LEU A 361 -10.90 31.29 5.95
N ALA A 362 -11.48 31.57 4.78
CA ALA A 362 -12.77 32.23 4.67
C ALA A 362 -13.89 31.37 5.28
N GLN A 363 -14.97 32.01 5.75
CA GLN A 363 -16.10 31.31 6.39
C GLN A 363 -16.69 30.22 5.48
N GLU A 364 -16.79 30.47 4.17
CA GLU A 364 -17.37 29.51 3.23
C GLU A 364 -16.52 28.23 3.08
N THR A 365 -15.19 28.35 3.07
CA THR A 365 -14.27 27.20 3.03
C THR A 365 -14.33 26.42 4.34
N ARG A 366 -14.43 27.10 5.49
CA ARG A 366 -14.63 26.45 6.79
C ARG A 366 -15.94 25.65 6.82
N ASP A 367 -17.04 26.24 6.34
CA ASP A 367 -18.35 25.59 6.29
C ASP A 367 -18.29 24.31 5.43
N LYS A 368 -17.58 24.35 4.29
CA LYS A 368 -17.35 23.18 3.43
C LYS A 368 -16.51 22.10 4.10
N ALA A 369 -15.42 22.47 4.75
CA ALA A 369 -14.58 21.52 5.49
C ALA A 369 -15.38 20.83 6.63
N ILE A 370 -16.23 21.57 7.33
CA ILE A 370 -17.13 21.04 8.38
C ILE A 370 -18.17 20.08 7.77
N VAL A 371 -18.76 20.39 6.61
CA VAL A 371 -19.66 19.48 5.90
C VAL A 371 -18.95 18.16 5.56
N LYS A 372 -17.71 18.22 5.08
CA LYS A 372 -16.90 17.03 4.80
C LYS A 372 -16.66 16.19 6.06
N LEU A 373 -16.28 16.82 7.18
CA LEU A 373 -16.12 16.16 8.48
C LEU A 373 -17.40 15.48 8.98
N ASN A 374 -18.55 16.13 8.79
CA ASN A 374 -19.85 15.62 9.25
C ASN A 374 -20.25 14.28 8.63
N VAL A 375 -19.68 13.93 7.47
CA VAL A 375 -20.04 12.71 6.74
C VAL A 375 -18.90 11.71 6.62
N ILE A 376 -17.77 11.94 7.29
CA ILE A 376 -16.71 10.93 7.43
C ILE A 376 -17.31 9.70 8.10
N LYS A 377 -17.12 8.53 7.47
CA LYS A 377 -17.59 7.25 7.99
C LYS A 377 -16.45 6.52 8.70
N PRO A 378 -16.61 6.16 9.99
CA PRO A 378 -15.60 5.39 10.71
C PRO A 378 -15.86 3.89 10.66
N TYR A 379 -14.88 3.11 10.22
CA TYR A 379 -14.92 1.64 10.16
C TYR A 379 -13.95 1.08 11.19
N ILE A 380 -14.49 0.60 12.31
CA ILE A 380 -13.72 0.25 13.51
C ILE A 380 -13.75 -1.26 13.76
N GLY A 381 -12.56 -1.86 13.85
CA GLY A 381 -12.36 -3.27 14.16
C GLY A 381 -12.46 -4.18 12.94
N TYR A 382 -13.68 -4.37 12.43
CA TYR A 382 -13.97 -5.42 11.44
C TYR A 382 -15.25 -5.16 10.63
N PRO A 383 -15.38 -5.72 9.40
CA PRO A 383 -16.63 -5.65 8.64
C PRO A 383 -17.75 -6.48 9.29
N GLU A 384 -19.00 -6.05 9.12
CA GLU A 384 -20.16 -6.80 9.63
C GLU A 384 -20.42 -8.12 8.88
N ALA A 385 -19.94 -8.25 7.64
CA ALA A 385 -20.09 -9.46 6.83
C ALA A 385 -18.99 -9.57 5.75
N LEU A 386 -18.72 -10.79 5.30
CA LEU A 386 -17.82 -11.03 4.16
C LEU A 386 -18.50 -10.67 2.82
N PRO A 387 -17.74 -10.13 1.85
CA PRO A 387 -18.22 -10.00 0.47
C PRO A 387 -18.63 -11.37 -0.10
N GLU A 388 -19.70 -11.40 -0.91
CA GLU A 388 -20.30 -12.63 -1.45
C GLU A 388 -19.27 -13.54 -2.17
N ARG A 389 -18.26 -12.94 -2.81
CA ARG A 389 -17.20 -13.66 -3.52
C ARG A 389 -16.43 -14.64 -2.64
N TYR A 390 -16.30 -14.39 -1.34
CA TYR A 390 -15.59 -15.29 -0.42
C TYR A 390 -16.30 -16.65 -0.31
N TYR A 391 -17.63 -16.67 -0.37
CA TYR A 391 -18.42 -17.92 -0.36
C TYR A 391 -18.33 -18.70 -1.68
N LYS A 392 -17.80 -18.08 -2.74
CA LYS A 392 -17.54 -18.73 -4.04
C LYS A 392 -16.13 -19.35 -4.10
N LYS A 393 -15.24 -19.00 -3.16
CA LYS A 393 -13.85 -19.47 -3.09
C LYS A 393 -13.79 -20.91 -2.57
N LEU A 394 -14.17 -21.83 -3.44
CA LEU A 394 -14.21 -23.27 -3.17
C LEU A 394 -12.91 -23.94 -3.57
N VAL A 395 -12.37 -24.77 -2.69
CA VAL A 395 -11.15 -25.54 -2.89
C VAL A 395 -11.52 -26.97 -3.23
N ASP A 396 -11.13 -27.42 -4.41
CA ASP A 396 -11.38 -28.77 -4.85
C ASP A 396 -10.20 -29.67 -4.44
N PRO A 397 -10.40 -30.64 -3.53
CA PRO A 397 -9.30 -31.51 -3.08
C PRO A 397 -8.78 -32.44 -4.19
N SER A 398 -9.49 -32.58 -5.32
CA SER A 398 -9.02 -33.35 -6.48
C SER A 398 -8.09 -32.58 -7.42
N LYS A 399 -8.04 -31.24 -7.29
CA LYS A 399 -7.15 -30.37 -8.07
C LYS A 399 -5.81 -30.18 -7.36
N SER A 400 -4.77 -29.91 -8.13
CA SER A 400 -3.47 -29.47 -7.63
C SER A 400 -3.54 -28.07 -7.00
N LEU A 401 -2.49 -27.71 -6.24
CA LEU A 401 -2.37 -26.38 -5.63
C LEU A 401 -2.50 -25.24 -6.67
N VAL A 402 -1.78 -25.36 -7.80
CA VAL A 402 -1.79 -24.34 -8.86
C VAL A 402 -3.15 -24.25 -9.54
N GLU A 403 -3.82 -25.38 -9.79
CA GLU A 403 -5.17 -25.38 -10.36
C GLU A 403 -6.19 -24.72 -9.43
N ASN A 404 -6.15 -24.99 -8.12
CA ASN A 404 -7.00 -24.29 -7.16
C ASN A 404 -6.68 -22.79 -7.11
N ALA A 405 -5.39 -22.40 -7.10
CA ALA A 405 -5.00 -20.99 -7.13
C ALA A 405 -5.53 -20.26 -8.38
N ILE A 406 -5.49 -20.89 -9.56
CA ILE A 406 -6.06 -20.34 -10.79
C ILE A 406 -7.57 -20.11 -10.65
N GLU A 407 -8.31 -21.07 -10.10
CA GLU A 407 -9.76 -20.94 -9.94
C GLU A 407 -10.13 -19.87 -8.90
N LEU A 408 -9.35 -19.76 -7.81
CA LEU A 408 -9.50 -18.69 -6.83
C LEU A 408 -9.21 -17.30 -7.44
N ASN A 409 -8.15 -17.17 -8.26
CA ASN A 409 -7.83 -15.95 -8.99
C ASN A 409 -8.96 -15.52 -9.94
N LYS A 410 -9.56 -16.45 -10.68
CA LYS A 410 -10.68 -16.15 -11.60
C LYS A 410 -11.87 -15.52 -10.88
N ILE A 411 -12.14 -15.91 -9.63
CA ILE A 411 -13.22 -15.33 -8.82
C ILE A 411 -12.94 -13.86 -8.52
N ASP A 412 -11.70 -13.54 -8.13
CA ASP A 412 -11.31 -12.16 -7.81
C ASP A 412 -11.25 -11.29 -9.08
N ILE A 413 -10.77 -11.82 -10.21
CA ILE A 413 -10.78 -11.15 -11.52
C ILE A 413 -12.21 -10.84 -11.98
N ALA A 414 -13.09 -11.85 -11.97
CA ALA A 414 -14.49 -11.68 -12.35
C ALA A 414 -15.19 -10.66 -11.43
N HIS A 415 -14.86 -10.65 -10.13
CA HIS A 415 -15.37 -9.64 -9.22
C HIS A 415 -14.88 -8.23 -9.57
N GLY A 416 -13.59 -8.05 -9.85
CA GLY A 416 -13.03 -6.76 -10.28
C GLY A 416 -13.76 -6.19 -11.50
N TRP A 417 -13.91 -6.98 -12.55
CA TRP A 417 -14.61 -6.57 -13.78
C TRP A 417 -16.11 -6.37 -13.58
N SER A 418 -16.75 -7.13 -12.68
CA SER A 418 -18.18 -6.98 -12.39
C SER A 418 -18.56 -5.63 -11.78
N LYS A 419 -17.59 -4.88 -11.26
CA LYS A 419 -17.81 -3.54 -10.69
C LYS A 419 -18.03 -2.48 -11.76
N TRP A 420 -17.62 -2.73 -13.01
CA TRP A 420 -17.67 -1.71 -14.06
C TRP A 420 -19.10 -1.23 -14.31
N ASN A 421 -19.28 0.10 -14.33
CA ASN A 421 -20.57 0.75 -14.49
C ASN A 421 -21.62 0.28 -13.45
N LYS A 422 -21.14 -0.06 -12.24
CA LYS A 422 -21.96 -0.36 -11.06
C LYS A 422 -21.69 0.63 -9.94
N PRO A 423 -22.66 0.82 -9.04
CA PRO A 423 -22.45 1.59 -7.82
C PRO A 423 -21.26 1.07 -7.01
N VAL A 424 -20.52 1.99 -6.41
CA VAL A 424 -19.42 1.68 -5.51
C VAL A 424 -19.94 0.98 -4.25
N ASP A 425 -19.37 -0.18 -3.92
CA ASP A 425 -19.68 -0.86 -2.68
C ASP A 425 -18.94 -0.19 -1.51
N ILE A 426 -19.68 0.59 -0.75
CA ILE A 426 -19.15 1.27 0.43
C ILE A 426 -18.89 0.32 1.60
N LYS A 427 -19.50 -0.87 1.62
CA LYS A 427 -19.37 -1.83 2.73
C LYS A 427 -18.08 -2.64 2.65
N GLU A 428 -17.41 -2.64 1.51
CA GLU A 428 -16.18 -3.39 1.30
C GLU A 428 -14.97 -2.70 1.96
N TRP A 429 -14.27 -3.46 2.81
CA TRP A 429 -13.05 -3.05 3.49
C TRP A 429 -11.82 -3.34 2.63
N GLY A 430 -10.88 -2.39 2.57
CA GLY A 430 -9.57 -2.56 1.91
C GLY A 430 -8.54 -3.35 2.72
N MET A 431 -8.72 -3.50 4.04
CA MET A 431 -7.81 -4.22 4.93
C MET A 431 -8.55 -5.25 5.78
N PRO A 432 -7.96 -6.43 6.06
CA PRO A 432 -8.56 -7.39 6.97
C PRO A 432 -8.32 -6.97 8.43
N ALA A 433 -9.21 -7.39 9.34
CA ALA A 433 -9.19 -6.93 10.73
C ALA A 433 -7.93 -7.32 11.52
N HIS A 434 -7.17 -8.34 11.09
CA HIS A 434 -5.90 -8.75 11.72
C HIS A 434 -4.67 -8.01 11.17
N MET A 435 -4.84 -7.04 10.26
CA MET A 435 -3.74 -6.23 9.74
C MET A 435 -3.42 -5.05 10.68
N VAL A 436 -2.15 -4.85 11.02
CA VAL A 436 -1.70 -3.68 11.79
C VAL A 436 -1.47 -2.51 10.85
N ASN A 437 -2.51 -1.74 10.59
CA ASN A 437 -2.45 -0.51 9.80
C ASN A 437 -3.71 0.34 10.01
N ALA A 438 -3.82 1.49 9.35
CA ALA A 438 -5.04 2.28 9.19
C ALA A 438 -5.05 2.91 7.79
N TYR A 439 -6.20 3.44 7.34
CA TYR A 439 -6.25 4.26 6.13
C TYR A 439 -7.47 5.19 6.05
N TYR A 440 -7.32 6.27 5.29
CA TYR A 440 -8.37 7.08 4.72
C TYR A 440 -8.59 6.73 3.25
N ASN A 441 -9.86 6.70 2.82
CA ASN A 441 -10.22 6.61 1.42
C ASN A 441 -10.95 7.89 0.98
N PRO A 442 -10.35 8.72 0.10
CA PRO A 442 -10.94 9.98 -0.33
C PRO A 442 -12.26 9.79 -1.08
N GLN A 443 -12.35 8.80 -1.97
CA GLN A 443 -13.54 8.56 -2.79
C GLN A 443 -14.74 8.03 -2.00
N LYS A 444 -14.51 7.43 -0.82
CA LYS A 444 -15.58 6.97 0.08
C LYS A 444 -15.80 7.91 1.28
N ASN A 445 -14.93 8.91 1.45
CA ASN A 445 -14.80 9.74 2.65
C ASN A 445 -14.89 8.89 3.94
N LEU A 446 -14.00 7.91 4.03
CA LEU A 446 -14.05 6.80 4.99
C LEU A 446 -12.70 6.64 5.67
N ILE A 447 -12.69 6.44 6.99
CA ILE A 447 -11.49 6.07 7.77
C ILE A 447 -11.66 4.67 8.34
N VAL A 448 -10.60 3.86 8.31
CA VAL A 448 -10.66 2.44 8.69
C VAL A 448 -9.54 2.05 9.63
N PHE A 449 -9.90 1.39 10.73
CA PHE A 449 -8.99 0.92 11.77
C PHE A 449 -9.27 -0.56 12.06
N PRO A 450 -8.54 -1.49 11.42
CA PRO A 450 -8.55 -2.91 11.77
C PRO A 450 -8.37 -3.17 13.27
N ALA A 451 -8.98 -4.23 13.79
CA ALA A 451 -8.88 -4.62 15.20
C ALA A 451 -7.43 -4.76 15.69
N ALA A 452 -6.54 -5.26 14.83
CA ALA A 452 -5.14 -5.53 15.15
C ALA A 452 -4.28 -4.30 15.47
N ILE A 453 -4.63 -3.09 15.02
CA ILE A 453 -3.92 -1.87 15.44
C ILE A 453 -4.46 -1.32 16.77
N LEU A 454 -5.64 -1.76 17.19
CA LEU A 454 -6.33 -1.30 18.40
C LEU A 454 -5.88 -2.11 19.63
N GLN A 455 -4.56 -2.13 19.85
CA GLN A 455 -3.90 -2.77 20.98
C GLN A 455 -2.54 -2.11 21.25
N ALA A 456 -1.89 -2.48 22.37
CA ALA A 456 -0.69 -1.78 22.83
C ALA A 456 0.47 -1.96 21.83
N PRO A 457 1.34 -0.96 21.63
CA PRO A 457 1.42 0.32 22.35
C PRO A 457 0.54 1.44 21.77
N PHE A 458 -0.22 1.18 20.70
CA PHE A 458 -1.09 2.20 20.10
C PHE A 458 -2.30 2.48 20.99
N TYR A 459 -2.93 1.43 21.50
CA TYR A 459 -4.18 1.50 22.25
C TYR A 459 -4.23 0.52 23.43
N SER A 460 -4.79 0.92 24.56
CA SER A 460 -5.19 0.00 25.62
C SER A 460 -6.24 0.65 26.51
N LEU A 461 -7.18 -0.14 27.02
CA LEU A 461 -8.09 0.33 28.08
C LEU A 461 -7.35 0.61 29.40
N GLU A 462 -6.14 0.04 29.58
CA GLU A 462 -5.33 0.18 30.79
C GLU A 462 -4.27 1.29 30.70
N GLN A 463 -4.04 1.87 29.51
CA GLN A 463 -3.10 2.98 29.34
C GLN A 463 -3.77 4.33 29.61
N SER A 464 -2.98 5.33 30.05
CA SER A 464 -3.51 6.68 30.29
C SER A 464 -4.15 7.28 29.05
N SER A 465 -5.05 8.24 29.23
CA SER A 465 -5.69 8.90 28.08
C SER A 465 -4.64 9.60 27.22
N SER A 466 -3.61 10.18 27.83
CA SER A 466 -2.50 10.85 27.13
C SER A 466 -1.69 9.88 26.27
N ALA A 467 -1.38 8.68 26.77
CA ALA A 467 -0.71 7.66 25.97
C ALA A 467 -1.62 7.15 24.82
N ASN A 468 -2.92 6.95 25.09
CA ASN A 468 -3.92 6.62 24.06
C ASN A 468 -3.97 7.68 22.94
N TYR A 469 -4.00 8.97 23.29
CA TYR A 469 -4.02 10.03 22.28
C TYR A 469 -2.67 10.19 21.58
N GLY A 470 -1.53 9.99 22.25
CA GLY A 470 -0.22 9.98 21.61
C GLY A 470 0.02 8.76 20.71
N GLY A 471 -0.71 7.67 20.95
CA GLY A 471 -0.70 6.45 20.14
C GLY A 471 -1.82 6.45 19.10
N ILE A 472 -2.89 5.70 19.36
CA ILE A 472 -4.00 5.53 18.42
C ILE A 472 -4.75 6.83 18.13
N GLY A 473 -4.80 7.80 19.06
CA GLY A 473 -5.46 9.08 18.80
C GLY A 473 -4.77 9.90 17.71
N ALA A 474 -3.44 9.93 17.72
CA ALA A 474 -2.64 10.56 16.67
C ALA A 474 -2.83 9.85 15.32
N VAL A 475 -2.93 8.52 15.30
CA VAL A 475 -3.25 7.75 14.09
C VAL A 475 -4.68 8.06 13.61
N ILE A 476 -5.67 8.11 14.50
CA ILE A 476 -7.06 8.47 14.15
C ILE A 476 -7.11 9.86 13.51
N ALA A 477 -6.46 10.83 14.14
CA ALA A 477 -6.44 12.20 13.67
C ALA A 477 -5.60 12.36 12.39
N HIS A 478 -4.58 11.53 12.19
CA HIS A 478 -3.83 11.43 10.93
C HIS A 478 -4.76 10.99 9.79
N GLU A 479 -5.55 9.92 9.98
CA GLU A 479 -6.51 9.50 8.95
C GLU A 479 -7.62 10.54 8.68
N ILE A 480 -8.04 11.31 9.69
CA ILE A 480 -8.97 12.43 9.47
C ILE A 480 -8.28 13.56 8.70
N SER A 481 -7.00 13.83 8.95
CA SER A 481 -6.23 14.85 8.24
C SER A 481 -6.09 14.56 6.75
N HIS A 482 -6.04 13.29 6.34
CA HIS A 482 -6.03 12.93 4.92
C HIS A 482 -7.27 13.42 4.17
N ALA A 483 -8.38 13.75 4.84
CA ALA A 483 -9.51 14.43 4.21
C ALA A 483 -9.15 15.86 3.75
N PHE A 484 -8.05 16.44 4.22
CA PHE A 484 -7.64 17.81 3.95
C PHE A 484 -6.17 17.93 3.51
N ASP A 485 -5.45 16.83 3.33
CA ASP A 485 -4.08 16.87 2.83
C ASP A 485 -4.00 17.37 1.37
N SER A 486 -2.78 17.40 0.81
CA SER A 486 -2.53 17.89 -0.55
C SER A 486 -3.38 17.22 -1.65
N ASN A 487 -3.86 16.00 -1.43
CA ASN A 487 -4.73 15.30 -2.35
C ASN A 487 -6.20 15.32 -1.88
N GLY A 488 -6.45 14.94 -0.64
CA GLY A 488 -7.78 14.83 -0.07
C GLY A 488 -8.55 16.15 -0.06
N ALA A 489 -7.86 17.28 0.07
CA ALA A 489 -8.45 18.61 -0.07
C ALA A 489 -9.14 18.83 -1.44
N SER A 490 -8.81 18.05 -2.46
CA SER A 490 -9.42 18.15 -3.80
C SER A 490 -10.77 17.43 -3.90
N PHE A 491 -11.14 16.60 -2.91
CA PHE A 491 -12.37 15.83 -2.91
C PHE A 491 -13.40 16.44 -1.96
N ASP A 492 -14.67 16.43 -2.34
CA ASP A 492 -15.78 16.93 -1.54
C ASP A 492 -16.28 15.90 -0.49
N GLU A 493 -17.39 16.22 0.17
CA GLU A 493 -18.02 15.37 1.18
C GLU A 493 -18.53 14.02 0.64
N HIS A 494 -18.73 13.92 -0.67
CA HIS A 494 -19.16 12.71 -1.36
C HIS A 494 -17.99 11.91 -1.93
N GLY A 495 -16.76 12.41 -1.77
CA GLY A 495 -15.56 11.80 -2.31
C GLY A 495 -15.33 12.09 -3.79
N SER A 496 -16.05 13.07 -4.36
CA SER A 496 -15.87 13.48 -5.75
C SER A 496 -14.91 14.67 -5.84
N LEU A 497 -14.04 14.69 -6.84
CA LEU A 497 -13.14 15.77 -7.18
C LEU A 497 -13.96 17.02 -7.49
N ASN A 498 -13.80 18.04 -6.66
CA ASN A 498 -14.54 19.27 -6.77
C ASN A 498 -13.76 20.39 -6.09
N ASN A 499 -13.61 21.52 -6.76
CA ASN A 499 -12.97 22.67 -6.13
C ASN A 499 -13.98 23.39 -5.22
N TRP A 500 -13.83 23.20 -3.92
CA TRP A 500 -14.62 23.85 -2.87
C TRP A 500 -13.85 24.94 -2.12
N TRP A 501 -12.63 25.27 -2.57
CA TRP A 501 -11.77 26.31 -2.01
C TRP A 501 -12.01 27.66 -2.70
N THR A 502 -11.79 28.75 -1.97
CA THR A 502 -11.53 30.05 -2.59
C THR A 502 -10.10 30.08 -3.13
N GLU A 503 -9.82 30.97 -4.09
CA GLU A 503 -8.46 31.12 -4.64
C GLU A 503 -7.46 31.55 -3.55
N GLU A 504 -7.87 32.49 -2.69
CA GLU A 504 -7.05 32.99 -1.58
C GLU A 504 -6.77 31.91 -0.52
N ASP A 505 -7.78 31.11 -0.14
CA ASP A 505 -7.60 30.04 0.84
C ASP A 505 -6.72 28.93 0.28
N TYR A 506 -6.90 28.56 -1.00
CA TYR A 506 -6.06 27.55 -1.64
C TYR A 506 -4.60 28.01 -1.73
N ALA A 507 -4.34 29.26 -2.11
CA ALA A 507 -2.99 29.81 -2.11
C ALA A 507 -2.36 29.84 -0.70
N ALA A 508 -3.16 30.13 0.34
CA ALA A 508 -2.72 30.07 1.72
C ALA A 508 -2.43 28.64 2.21
N PHE A 509 -3.18 27.65 1.72
CA PHE A 509 -2.93 26.23 1.95
C PHE A 509 -1.67 25.75 1.24
N GLU A 510 -1.47 26.11 -0.02
CA GLU A 510 -0.25 25.80 -0.79
C GLU A 510 1.00 26.39 -0.13
N ALA A 511 0.93 27.64 0.36
CA ALA A 511 2.04 28.26 1.07
C ALA A 511 2.43 27.51 2.35
N ARG A 512 1.46 27.00 3.12
CA ARG A 512 1.72 26.18 4.31
C ARG A 512 2.23 24.78 3.95
N THR A 513 1.67 24.19 2.90
CA THR A 513 2.12 22.92 2.32
C THR A 513 3.59 23.01 1.92
N GLN A 514 3.99 24.11 1.27
CA GLN A 514 5.40 24.36 0.91
C GLN A 514 6.30 24.45 2.15
N GLN A 515 5.86 25.07 3.24
CA GLN A 515 6.64 25.09 4.47
C GLN A 515 6.84 23.68 5.05
N VAL A 516 5.84 22.80 4.94
CA VAL A 516 5.99 21.38 5.34
C VAL A 516 6.99 20.68 4.43
N ILE A 517 6.93 20.88 3.11
CA ILE A 517 7.92 20.34 2.15
C ILE A 517 9.32 20.79 2.58
N ASP A 518 9.53 22.08 2.81
CA ASP A 518 10.82 22.67 3.14
C ASP A 518 11.40 22.11 4.46
N GLN A 519 10.55 21.70 5.41
CA GLN A 519 11.02 21.07 6.66
C GLN A 519 11.61 19.67 6.42
N PHE A 520 11.09 18.91 5.44
CA PHE A 520 11.48 17.53 5.16
C PHE A 520 12.47 17.37 3.99
N GLU A 521 12.50 18.34 3.07
CA GLU A 521 13.32 18.30 1.87
C GLU A 521 14.81 18.18 2.20
N GLY A 522 15.47 17.20 1.57
CA GLY A 522 16.91 16.98 1.70
C GLY A 522 17.36 16.45 3.07
N GLN A 523 16.44 16.09 3.96
CA GLN A 523 16.79 15.45 5.24
C GLN A 523 17.46 14.11 5.01
N ASP A 524 18.43 13.75 5.86
CA ASP A 524 19.18 12.51 5.70
C ASP A 524 18.45 11.33 6.36
N SER A 525 18.37 10.21 5.64
CA SER A 525 17.99 8.93 6.23
C SER A 525 18.85 7.82 5.64
N TYR A 526 19.75 7.26 6.45
CA TYR A 526 20.63 6.16 6.05
C TYR A 526 21.43 6.46 4.77
N GLY A 527 21.84 7.71 4.57
CA GLY A 527 22.59 8.16 3.39
C GLY A 527 21.73 8.46 2.16
N ALA A 528 20.41 8.31 2.23
CA ALA A 528 19.48 8.83 1.23
C ALA A 528 18.94 10.20 1.64
N LYS A 529 18.54 11.00 0.64
CA LYS A 529 17.88 12.29 0.85
C LYS A 529 16.38 12.13 0.72
N ILE A 530 15.65 12.63 1.71
CA ILE A 530 14.20 12.62 1.71
C ILE A 530 13.69 13.65 0.71
N ASN A 531 12.73 13.22 -0.10
CA ASN A 531 11.96 14.09 -0.96
C ASN A 531 10.74 14.61 -0.17
N GLY A 532 10.78 15.90 0.16
CA GLY A 532 9.74 16.57 0.93
C GLY A 532 8.43 16.67 0.15
N LYS A 533 8.51 16.75 -1.19
CA LYS A 533 7.33 16.78 -2.07
C LYS A 533 6.66 15.41 -2.18
N LEU A 534 7.44 14.33 -2.31
CA LEU A 534 6.93 12.95 -2.27
C LEU A 534 6.18 12.68 -0.96
N THR A 535 6.70 13.18 0.16
CA THR A 535 6.18 12.84 1.50
C THR A 535 5.13 13.80 2.06
N VAL A 536 4.76 14.85 1.31
CA VAL A 536 4.00 15.98 1.85
C VAL A 536 2.60 15.62 2.33
N SER A 537 1.88 14.71 1.65
CA SER A 537 0.53 14.31 2.08
C SER A 537 0.56 13.71 3.49
N GLU A 538 1.50 12.79 3.71
CA GLU A 538 1.71 12.11 5.00
C GLU A 538 2.22 13.07 6.08
N ASN A 539 3.12 13.99 5.72
CA ASN A 539 3.68 14.95 6.66
C ASN A 539 2.62 15.99 7.10
N ILE A 540 1.71 16.39 6.21
CA ILE A 540 0.53 17.20 6.56
C ILE A 540 -0.39 16.41 7.49
N ALA A 541 -0.62 15.14 7.17
CA ALA A 541 -1.48 14.28 7.96
C ALA A 541 -0.94 14.03 9.38
N ASP A 542 0.37 13.84 9.53
CA ASP A 542 1.04 13.79 10.84
C ASP A 542 0.90 15.09 11.62
N LEU A 543 1.19 16.22 10.97
CA LEU A 543 1.15 17.53 11.64
C LEU A 543 -0.26 17.84 12.16
N GLY A 544 -1.28 17.63 11.32
CA GLY A 544 -2.68 17.73 11.72
C GLY A 544 -3.05 16.72 12.81
N GLY A 545 -2.64 15.47 12.62
CA GLY A 545 -2.94 14.37 13.52
C GLY A 545 -2.44 14.61 14.94
N ILE A 546 -1.18 15.06 15.09
CA ILE A 546 -0.60 15.43 16.37
C ILE A 546 -1.35 16.62 16.98
N ALA A 547 -1.65 17.65 16.19
CA ALA A 547 -2.33 18.86 16.67
C ALA A 547 -3.71 18.56 17.25
N ALA A 548 -4.52 17.77 16.53
CA ALA A 548 -5.87 17.42 16.97
C ALA A 548 -5.85 16.42 18.13
N ALA A 549 -4.97 15.41 18.09
CA ALA A 549 -4.86 14.44 19.18
C ALA A 549 -4.35 15.09 20.48
N LEU A 550 -3.41 16.02 20.40
CA LEU A 550 -2.91 16.77 21.57
C LEU A 550 -4.00 17.65 22.18
N GLU A 551 -4.80 18.34 21.35
CA GLU A 551 -5.91 19.17 21.83
C GLU A 551 -7.00 18.32 22.49
N ALA A 552 -7.29 17.13 21.95
CA ALA A 552 -8.19 16.21 22.60
C ALA A 552 -7.65 15.68 23.93
N ALA A 553 -6.38 15.33 23.99
CA ALA A 553 -5.72 14.88 25.21
C ALA A 553 -5.79 15.94 26.31
N LYS A 554 -5.61 17.22 25.97
CA LYS A 554 -5.73 18.36 26.91
C LYS A 554 -7.13 18.52 27.51
N SER A 555 -8.15 17.92 26.90
CA SER A 555 -9.51 17.94 27.42
C SER A 555 -9.83 16.84 28.43
N GLU A 556 -8.89 15.89 28.64
CA GLU A 556 -9.02 14.83 29.63
C GLU A 556 -8.49 15.26 31.01
N ASP A 557 -9.10 14.74 32.06
CA ASP A 557 -8.73 15.07 33.45
C ASP A 557 -7.31 14.58 33.83
N ASP A 558 -6.81 13.53 33.16
CA ASP A 558 -5.50 12.92 33.38
C ASP A 558 -4.43 13.35 32.36
N PHE A 559 -4.61 14.52 31.73
CA PHE A 559 -3.67 15.01 30.71
C PHE A 559 -2.21 15.11 31.21
N SER A 560 -1.30 14.54 30.43
CA SER A 560 0.14 14.58 30.58
C SER A 560 0.79 14.72 29.20
N ALA A 561 1.31 15.92 28.90
CA ALA A 561 2.03 16.17 27.66
C ALA A 561 3.27 15.27 27.53
N GLU A 562 3.95 14.96 28.64
CA GLU A 562 5.10 14.06 28.66
C GLU A 562 4.72 12.65 28.18
N GLU A 563 3.61 12.09 28.69
CA GLU A 563 3.13 10.76 28.28
C GLU A 563 2.64 10.74 26.84
N PHE A 564 1.96 11.80 26.39
CA PHE A 564 1.53 11.95 24.99
C PHE A 564 2.71 11.91 24.03
N PHE A 565 3.68 12.82 24.18
CA PHE A 565 4.83 12.90 23.27
C PHE A 565 5.71 11.67 23.34
N THR A 566 5.91 11.11 24.55
CA THR A 566 6.70 9.88 24.72
C THR A 566 6.04 8.69 24.02
N ASN A 567 4.71 8.53 24.12
CA ASN A 567 4.05 7.42 23.43
C ASN A 567 4.02 7.63 21.91
N PHE A 568 3.86 8.87 21.44
CA PHE A 568 3.97 9.20 20.02
C PHE A 568 5.33 8.81 19.43
N ALA A 569 6.43 9.18 20.08
CA ALA A 569 7.76 8.75 19.65
C ALA A 569 7.94 7.23 19.73
N ARG A 570 7.32 6.56 20.72
CA ARG A 570 7.43 5.11 20.91
C ARG A 570 6.73 4.30 19.82
N ILE A 571 5.55 4.72 19.35
CA ILE A 571 4.84 3.99 18.28
C ILE A 571 5.62 4.01 16.96
N TRP A 572 6.39 5.07 16.72
CA TRP A 572 7.25 5.24 15.55
C TRP A 572 8.61 4.55 15.66
N ARG A 573 8.92 3.91 16.79
CA ARG A 573 10.21 3.22 16.98
C ARG A 573 10.42 2.21 15.86
N MET A 574 11.57 2.26 15.22
CA MET A 574 11.93 1.40 14.12
C MET A 574 13.44 1.25 14.06
N LYS A 575 13.88 0.02 13.78
CA LYS A 575 15.23 -0.31 13.34
C LYS A 575 15.12 -1.02 12.01
N ALA A 576 15.76 -0.49 10.98
CA ALA A 576 15.65 -0.98 9.62
C ALA A 576 17.03 -1.20 8.99
N ARG A 577 17.06 -2.04 7.95
CA ARG A 577 18.24 -2.25 7.13
C ARG A 577 18.49 -1.02 6.25
N PRO A 578 19.75 -0.59 6.05
CA PRO A 578 20.04 0.60 5.26
C PRO A 578 19.48 0.55 3.84
N GLU A 579 19.55 -0.61 3.17
CA GLU A 579 19.05 -0.81 1.80
C GLU A 579 17.55 -0.54 1.73
N TYR A 580 16.79 -1.03 2.71
CA TYR A 580 15.36 -0.77 2.80
C TYR A 580 15.05 0.71 2.99
N MET A 581 15.78 1.40 3.87
CA MET A 581 15.56 2.84 4.12
C MET A 581 15.91 3.69 2.90
N GLN A 582 16.97 3.35 2.18
CA GLN A 582 17.35 4.02 0.92
C GLN A 582 16.30 3.80 -0.16
N MET A 583 15.75 2.59 -0.27
CA MET A 583 14.64 2.29 -1.18
C MET A 583 13.41 3.13 -0.82
N LEU A 584 12.97 3.11 0.45
CA LEU A 584 11.79 3.87 0.89
C LEU A 584 11.92 5.37 0.63
N ALA A 585 13.11 5.96 0.81
CA ALA A 585 13.35 7.38 0.53
C ALA A 585 13.01 7.80 -0.91
N SER A 586 12.95 6.85 -1.85
CA SER A 586 12.64 7.10 -3.26
C SER A 586 11.22 6.70 -3.69
N VAL A 587 10.51 5.88 -2.90
CA VAL A 587 9.24 5.26 -3.31
C VAL A 587 8.09 5.39 -2.31
N ASP A 588 8.39 5.62 -1.03
CA ASP A 588 7.39 5.69 0.02
C ASP A 588 6.96 7.14 0.23
N VAL A 589 5.65 7.36 0.26
CA VAL A 589 5.07 8.67 0.60
C VAL A 589 5.23 8.98 2.09
N HIS A 590 5.60 8.01 2.93
CA HIS A 590 5.84 8.27 4.34
C HIS A 590 7.30 8.64 4.60
N ALA A 591 7.52 9.71 5.35
CA ALA A 591 8.82 9.97 5.92
C ALA A 591 9.22 8.85 6.92
N PRO A 592 10.52 8.57 7.13
CA PRO A 592 11.01 7.69 8.18
C PRO A 592 10.50 8.08 9.58
N GLY A 593 10.22 7.10 10.44
CA GLY A 593 9.66 7.33 11.79
C GLY A 593 10.45 8.31 12.67
N HIS A 594 11.78 8.36 12.52
CA HIS A 594 12.64 9.36 13.18
C HIS A 594 12.27 10.79 12.77
N LEU A 595 12.05 11.02 11.48
CA LEU A 595 11.69 12.34 10.93
C LEU A 595 10.22 12.68 11.20
N ARG A 596 9.30 11.71 11.09
CA ARG A 596 7.90 11.85 11.52
C ARG A 596 7.77 12.26 13.00
N THR A 597 8.78 11.93 13.82
CA THR A 597 8.87 12.40 15.20
C THR A 597 9.56 13.75 15.29
N ASN A 598 10.85 13.80 14.94
CA ASN A 598 11.70 14.94 15.30
C ASN A 598 11.48 16.19 14.44
N ILE A 599 10.92 16.06 13.24
CA ILE A 599 10.54 17.25 12.44
C ILE A 599 9.19 17.78 12.90
N GLN A 600 8.28 16.92 13.34
CA GLN A 600 6.91 17.32 13.67
C GLN A 600 6.78 17.90 15.08
N LEU A 601 7.36 17.26 16.10
CA LEU A 601 7.18 17.68 17.50
C LEU A 601 7.63 19.13 17.80
N PRO A 602 8.71 19.66 17.19
CA PRO A 602 9.08 21.07 17.32
C PRO A 602 8.10 22.08 16.69
N ASN A 603 7.02 21.66 16.03
CA ASN A 603 5.98 22.59 15.62
C ASN A 603 5.05 23.00 16.78
N PHE A 604 5.13 22.34 17.95
CA PHE A 604 4.20 22.53 19.07
C PHE A 604 4.85 23.27 20.26
N ASP A 605 4.17 24.29 20.78
CA ASP A 605 4.61 25.04 21.97
C ASP A 605 4.66 24.11 23.20
N GLU A 606 3.66 23.23 23.36
CA GLU A 606 3.57 22.27 24.46
C GLU A 606 4.79 21.35 24.53
N PHE A 607 5.39 20.98 23.39
CA PHE A 607 6.60 20.16 23.37
C PHE A 607 7.80 20.92 23.96
N HIS A 608 7.97 22.18 23.57
CA HIS A 608 9.05 23.03 24.08
C HIS A 608 8.92 23.27 25.58
N GLU A 609 7.70 23.56 26.05
CA GLU A 609 7.42 23.83 27.45
C GLU A 609 7.62 22.59 28.33
N THR A 610 7.11 21.43 27.89
CA THR A 610 7.21 20.16 28.63
C THR A 610 8.65 19.73 28.83
N PHE A 611 9.48 19.89 27.79
CA PHE A 611 10.84 19.35 27.76
C PHE A 611 11.94 20.41 27.94
N GLY A 612 11.55 21.67 28.10
CA GLY A 612 12.48 22.79 28.30
C GLY A 612 13.44 22.99 27.13
N VAL A 613 12.96 22.80 25.89
CA VAL A 613 13.75 22.97 24.66
C VAL A 613 14.01 24.46 24.42
N GLN A 614 15.27 24.84 24.23
CA GLN A 614 15.70 26.23 24.09
C GLN A 614 16.54 26.45 22.83
N GLU A 615 16.72 27.72 22.44
CA GLU A 615 17.59 28.08 21.32
C GLU A 615 18.98 27.46 21.44
N GLY A 616 19.39 26.73 20.41
CA GLY A 616 20.65 25.99 20.35
C GLY A 616 20.55 24.49 20.63
N ASP A 617 19.41 24.01 21.15
CA ASP A 617 19.12 22.58 21.23
C ASP A 617 18.72 22.00 19.86
N GLY A 618 18.98 20.71 19.63
CA GLY A 618 18.70 20.06 18.32
C GLY A 618 17.21 20.00 17.93
N MET A 619 16.31 19.96 18.91
CA MET A 619 14.86 19.95 18.72
C MET A 619 14.24 21.35 18.75
N TRP A 620 15.04 22.42 18.79
CA TRP A 620 14.54 23.79 18.83
C TRP A 620 13.99 24.24 17.47
N ARG A 621 12.83 24.90 17.50
CA ARG A 621 12.30 25.65 16.35
C ARG A 621 11.78 27.00 16.81
N ALA A 622 12.21 28.07 16.14
CA ALA A 622 11.71 29.43 16.42
C ALA A 622 10.21 29.50 16.14
N LYS A 623 9.48 30.34 16.88
CA LYS A 623 8.01 30.35 16.84
C LYS A 623 7.46 30.70 15.45
N GLU A 624 8.16 31.57 14.74
CA GLU A 624 7.89 31.99 13.37
C GLU A 624 8.14 30.91 12.31
N ASP A 625 8.95 29.89 12.62
CA ASP A 625 9.27 28.77 11.72
C ASP A 625 8.39 27.54 11.98
N ARG A 626 7.58 27.56 13.04
CA ARG A 626 6.63 26.48 13.38
C ARG A 626 5.47 26.52 12.40
N VAL A 627 5.17 25.37 11.83
CA VAL A 627 4.09 25.21 10.85
C VAL A 627 2.89 24.59 11.55
N ILE A 628 1.73 25.21 11.38
CA ILE A 628 0.42 24.66 11.77
C ILE A 628 -0.56 24.94 10.62
N ILE A 629 -1.36 23.93 10.27
CA ILE A 629 -2.35 24.02 9.18
C ILE A 629 -3.77 24.13 9.74
N TRP A 630 -4.27 23.05 10.35
CA TRP A 630 -5.66 22.93 10.83
C TRP A 630 -5.88 23.44 12.23
#